data_AF-A0A8S1QHE7-F1
#
_entry.id   AF-A0A8S1QHE7-F1
#
_cell.length_a   1.000
_cell.length_b   1.000
_cell.length_c   1.000
_cell.angle_alpha   90.00
_cell.angle_beta   90.00
_cell.angle_gamma   90.00
#
_symmetry.space_group_name_H-M   'P 1'
#
loop_
_entity.id
_entity.type
_entity.pdbx_description
1 polymer ?
#
loop_
_entity_poly.entity_id
_entity_poly.type
_entity_poly.pdbx_seq_one_letter_code
_entity_poly.pdbx_strand_id
1 'polypeptide(L)'
;MLQDQISLAEFVLQEAREKCFEIEVKAFKQFEKEKKQIVEREKSNIQEEFNTKFKKKAQQERIKHSALVNGARMRLMNARNQAMTKIFSDSQYQIYKMIRQDERFYEELLKNLMVQGLIKLFEHDVVVRCLHRDIRHVRNVIDDAISEFQDILRKELNGLEFEVSIEVDEEKCLDERALIDNSIKSVQDYSIQESASEVISKTENDKKCFGGILMTNKDGLIVCKNTLDVRTDQTFQDSLPIIRSTLFGK
;
A
#
# COMPACT_ATOMS: atom_id res chain seq x y z
N MET A 1 61.30 -64.98 -73.17
CA MET A 1 61.19 -64.22 -71.92
C MET A 1 62.45 -63.37 -71.79
N LEU A 2 62.41 -62.15 -72.32
CA LEU A 2 63.41 -61.12 -72.02
C LEU A 2 62.77 -60.23 -70.98
N GLN A 3 63.34 -60.26 -69.79
CA GLN A 3 62.94 -59.50 -68.63
C GLN A 3 63.24 -58.03 -68.96
N ASP A 4 62.20 -57.20 -69.11
CA ASP A 4 62.36 -55.75 -69.26
C ASP A 4 63.13 -55.22 -68.04
N GLN A 5 64.43 -55.03 -68.20
CA GLN A 5 65.25 -54.33 -67.22
C GLN A 5 64.92 -52.85 -67.37
N ILE A 6 64.01 -52.37 -66.52
CA ILE A 6 63.74 -50.93 -66.35
C ILE A 6 65.09 -50.23 -66.14
N SER A 7 65.37 -49.19 -66.93
CA SER A 7 66.60 -48.42 -66.78
C SER A 7 66.61 -47.75 -65.41
N LEU A 8 67.77 -47.69 -64.74
CA LEU A 8 67.93 -47.04 -63.44
C LEU A 8 67.36 -45.60 -63.46
N ALA A 9 67.45 -44.90 -64.59
CA ALA A 9 66.88 -43.57 -64.77
C ALA A 9 65.34 -43.55 -64.76
N GLU A 10 64.69 -44.54 -65.37
CA GLU A 10 63.21 -44.66 -65.38
C GLU A 10 62.69 -45.07 -64.00
N PHE A 11 63.39 -45.94 -63.30
CA PHE A 11 63.09 -46.30 -61.91
C PHE A 11 63.14 -45.08 -61.00
N VAL A 12 64.22 -44.28 -61.08
CA VAL A 12 64.36 -43.05 -60.28
C VAL A 12 63.26 -42.03 -60.59
N LEU A 13 62.85 -41.91 -61.87
CA LEU A 13 61.78 -41.00 -62.27
C LEU A 13 60.39 -41.48 -61.79
N GLN A 14 60.13 -42.78 -61.81
CA GLN A 14 58.91 -43.36 -61.24
C GLN A 14 58.88 -43.16 -59.71
N GLU A 15 59.99 -43.42 -59.02
CA GLU A 15 60.09 -43.21 -57.57
C GLU A 15 59.88 -41.73 -57.20
N ALA A 16 60.42 -40.80 -57.99
CA ALA A 16 60.19 -39.38 -57.79
C ALA A 16 58.72 -38.97 -57.99
N ARG A 17 58.02 -39.58 -58.97
CA ARG A 17 56.58 -39.36 -59.20
C ARG A 17 55.73 -39.92 -58.06
N GLU A 18 56.04 -41.13 -57.60
CA GLU A 18 55.34 -41.74 -56.47
C GLU A 18 55.55 -40.93 -55.19
N LYS A 19 56.77 -40.44 -54.93
CA LYS A 19 57.05 -39.52 -53.81
C LYS A 19 56.32 -38.19 -53.94
N CYS A 20 56.27 -37.59 -55.14
CA CYS A 20 55.53 -36.35 -55.39
C CYS A 20 54.04 -36.53 -55.11
N PHE A 21 53.44 -37.60 -55.63
CA PHE A 21 52.04 -37.94 -55.40
C PHE A 21 51.75 -38.22 -53.92
N GLU A 22 52.65 -38.92 -53.23
CA GLU A 22 52.51 -39.17 -51.78
C GLU A 22 52.52 -37.86 -50.98
N ILE A 23 53.40 -36.91 -51.32
CA ILE A 23 53.45 -35.58 -50.71
C ILE A 23 52.15 -34.82 -50.98
N GLU A 24 51.66 -34.85 -52.21
CA GLU A 24 50.41 -34.16 -52.60
C GLU A 24 49.21 -34.71 -51.83
N VAL A 25 49.05 -36.03 -51.76
CA VAL A 25 47.97 -36.68 -50.99
C VAL A 25 48.09 -36.37 -49.50
N LYS A 26 49.31 -36.37 -48.95
CA LYS A 26 49.54 -35.99 -47.54
C LYS A 26 49.20 -34.53 -47.28
N ALA A 27 49.61 -33.62 -48.16
CA ALA A 27 49.31 -32.20 -48.07
C ALA A 27 47.80 -31.93 -48.14
N PHE A 28 47.10 -32.59 -49.06
CA PHE A 28 45.64 -32.46 -49.20
C PHE A 28 44.90 -32.95 -47.95
N LYS A 29 45.27 -34.14 -47.44
CA LYS A 29 44.70 -34.67 -46.18
C LYS A 29 44.93 -33.73 -45.00
N GLN A 30 46.12 -33.13 -44.91
CA GLN A 30 46.45 -32.18 -43.85
C GLN A 30 45.64 -30.89 -43.99
N PHE A 31 45.50 -30.35 -45.22
CA PHE A 31 44.66 -29.18 -45.50
C PHE A 31 43.20 -29.41 -45.12
N GLU A 32 42.60 -30.55 -45.50
CA GLU A 32 41.22 -30.86 -45.14
C GLU A 32 41.03 -30.98 -43.63
N LYS A 33 42.00 -31.59 -42.94
CA LYS A 33 42.00 -31.72 -41.48
C LYS A 33 42.05 -30.34 -40.80
N GLU A 34 42.96 -29.47 -41.22
CA GLU A 34 43.10 -28.12 -40.66
C GLU A 34 41.88 -27.25 -40.94
N LYS A 35 41.39 -27.25 -42.19
CA LYS A 35 40.16 -26.55 -42.57
C LYS A 35 38.99 -27.00 -41.71
N LYS A 36 38.81 -28.31 -41.53
CA LYS A 36 37.74 -28.85 -40.68
C LYS A 36 37.92 -28.42 -39.23
N GLN A 37 39.13 -28.45 -38.69
CA GLN A 37 39.39 -28.00 -37.32
C GLN A 37 39.06 -26.52 -37.11
N ILE A 38 39.42 -25.64 -38.04
CA ILE A 38 39.11 -24.21 -37.97
C ILE A 38 37.58 -24.01 -38.03
N VAL A 39 36.91 -24.66 -38.97
CA VAL A 39 35.45 -24.54 -39.12
C VAL A 39 34.71 -25.05 -37.89
N GLU A 40 35.09 -26.21 -37.34
CA GLU A 40 34.42 -26.77 -36.16
C GLU A 40 34.68 -25.93 -34.91
N ARG A 41 35.88 -25.34 -34.77
CA ARG A 41 36.19 -24.40 -33.69
C ARG A 41 35.29 -23.16 -33.75
N GLU A 42 35.20 -22.51 -34.91
CA GLU A 42 34.37 -21.31 -35.05
C GLU A 42 32.88 -21.61 -34.92
N LYS A 43 32.42 -22.76 -35.44
CA LYS A 43 31.04 -23.21 -35.21
C LYS A 43 30.73 -23.37 -33.73
N SER A 44 31.66 -23.96 -32.95
CA SER A 44 31.50 -24.10 -31.51
C SER A 44 31.39 -22.75 -30.81
N ASN A 45 32.27 -21.81 -31.15
CA ASN A 45 32.24 -20.44 -30.59
C ASN A 45 30.91 -19.73 -30.88
N ILE A 46 30.46 -19.78 -32.14
CA ILE A 46 29.17 -19.17 -32.56
C ILE A 46 28.01 -19.83 -31.82
N GLN A 47 28.02 -21.15 -31.65
CA GLN A 47 26.98 -21.87 -30.94
C GLN A 47 26.90 -21.45 -29.47
N GLU A 48 28.04 -21.29 -28.78
CA GLU A 48 28.09 -20.83 -27.39
C GLU A 48 27.59 -19.38 -27.24
N GLU A 49 27.98 -18.50 -28.16
CA GLU A 49 27.51 -17.12 -28.16
C GLU A 49 25.98 -17.06 -28.38
N PHE A 50 25.47 -17.82 -29.34
CA PHE A 50 24.04 -17.88 -29.64
C PHE A 50 23.24 -18.50 -28.48
N ASN A 51 23.76 -19.55 -27.86
CA ASN A 51 23.17 -20.15 -26.66
C ASN A 51 23.08 -19.12 -25.52
N THR A 52 24.12 -18.31 -25.33
CA THR A 52 24.13 -17.26 -24.31
C THR A 52 23.12 -16.15 -24.63
N LYS A 53 23.06 -15.70 -25.89
CA LYS A 53 22.04 -14.73 -26.37
C LYS A 53 20.62 -15.25 -26.20
N PHE A 54 20.38 -16.51 -26.52
CA PHE A 54 19.08 -17.16 -26.38
C PHE A 54 18.66 -17.24 -24.90
N LYS A 55 19.57 -17.68 -24.02
CA LYS A 55 19.33 -17.70 -22.56
C LYS A 55 18.99 -16.30 -22.02
N LYS A 56 19.75 -15.27 -22.40
CA LYS A 56 19.49 -13.88 -22.00
C LYS A 56 18.12 -13.39 -22.48
N LYS A 57 17.78 -13.63 -23.75
CA LYS A 57 16.48 -13.22 -24.31
C LYS A 57 15.31 -13.95 -23.63
N ALA A 58 15.44 -15.26 -23.41
CA ALA A 58 14.44 -16.04 -22.68
C ALA A 58 14.23 -15.53 -21.25
N GLN A 59 15.32 -15.18 -20.55
CA GLN A 59 15.24 -14.57 -19.22
C GLN A 59 14.54 -13.20 -19.24
N GLN A 60 14.88 -12.34 -20.21
CA GLN A 60 14.25 -11.04 -20.37
C GLN A 60 12.74 -11.15 -20.64
N GLU A 61 12.30 -12.08 -21.50
CA GLU A 61 10.87 -12.31 -21.74
C GLU A 61 10.15 -12.81 -20.48
N ARG A 62 10.78 -13.66 -19.66
CA ARG A 62 10.23 -14.07 -18.36
C ARG A 62 10.08 -12.88 -17.40
N ILE A 63 11.06 -11.98 -17.36
CA ILE A 63 11.00 -10.76 -16.54
C ILE A 63 9.88 -9.84 -17.03
N LYS A 64 9.78 -9.60 -18.34
CA LYS A 64 8.71 -8.79 -18.94
C LYS A 64 7.33 -9.35 -18.62
N HIS A 65 7.14 -10.65 -18.81
CA HIS A 65 5.89 -11.32 -18.48
C HIS A 65 5.54 -11.13 -17.00
N SER A 66 6.50 -11.35 -16.10
CA SER A 66 6.30 -11.14 -14.65
C SER A 66 5.96 -9.69 -14.33
N ALA A 67 6.62 -8.71 -14.96
CA ALA A 67 6.35 -7.30 -14.78
C ALA A 67 4.94 -6.91 -15.27
N LEU A 68 4.47 -7.47 -16.39
CA LEU A 68 3.12 -7.24 -16.91
C LEU A 68 2.05 -7.80 -15.97
N VAL A 69 2.24 -9.03 -15.46
CA VAL A 69 1.32 -9.65 -14.50
C VAL A 69 1.28 -8.85 -13.20
N ASN A 70 2.44 -8.46 -12.66
CA ASN A 70 2.48 -7.63 -11.46
C ASN A 70 1.88 -6.23 -11.70
N GLY A 71 2.09 -5.64 -12.87
CA GLY A 71 1.48 -4.37 -13.26
C GLY A 71 -0.05 -4.46 -13.30
N ALA A 72 -0.61 -5.53 -13.87
CA ALA A 72 -2.04 -5.79 -13.85
C ALA A 72 -2.57 -5.97 -12.42
N ARG A 73 -1.83 -6.71 -11.58
CA ARG A 73 -2.16 -6.92 -10.16
C ARG A 73 -2.18 -5.60 -9.38
N MET A 74 -1.18 -4.73 -9.57
CA MET A 74 -1.11 -3.43 -8.90
C MET A 74 -2.25 -2.51 -9.34
N ARG A 75 -2.63 -2.50 -10.63
CA ARG A 75 -3.79 -1.74 -11.10
C ARG A 75 -5.08 -2.18 -10.43
N LEU A 76 -5.32 -3.50 -10.33
CA LEU A 76 -6.48 -4.03 -9.61
C LEU A 76 -6.46 -3.64 -8.13
N MET A 77 -5.32 -3.76 -7.47
CA MET A 77 -5.16 -3.40 -6.06
C MET A 77 -5.44 -1.91 -5.82
N ASN A 78 -4.92 -1.04 -6.69
CA ASN A 78 -5.14 0.40 -6.60
C ASN A 78 -6.62 0.77 -6.82
N ALA A 79 -7.27 0.16 -7.82
CA ALA A 79 -8.70 0.38 -8.08
C ALA A 79 -9.58 -0.06 -6.90
N ARG A 80 -9.27 -1.22 -6.29
CA ARG A 80 -9.94 -1.68 -5.06
C ARG A 80 -9.73 -0.69 -3.91
N ASN A 81 -8.51 -0.19 -3.73
CA ASN A 81 -8.22 0.78 -2.68
C ASN A 81 -8.94 2.12 -2.90
N GLN A 82 -9.00 2.61 -4.15
CA GLN A 82 -9.76 3.82 -4.52
C GLN A 82 -11.24 3.70 -4.15
N ALA A 83 -11.87 2.56 -4.46
CA ALA A 83 -13.25 2.31 -4.08
C ALA A 83 -13.46 2.34 -2.56
N MET A 84 -12.54 1.75 -1.80
CA MET A 84 -12.59 1.76 -0.33
C MET A 84 -12.47 3.17 0.23
N THR A 85 -11.53 3.97 -0.29
CA THR A 85 -11.34 5.35 0.14
C THR A 85 -12.53 6.23 -0.19
N LYS A 86 -13.16 6.05 -1.35
CA LYS A 86 -14.41 6.75 -1.69
C LYS A 86 -15.52 6.44 -0.69
N ILE A 87 -15.71 5.17 -0.33
CA ILE A 87 -16.72 4.77 0.66
C ILE A 87 -16.47 5.46 2.01
N PHE A 88 -15.20 5.59 2.41
CA PHE A 88 -14.82 6.31 3.61
C PHE A 88 -15.20 7.79 3.54
N SER A 89 -14.84 8.48 2.45
CA SER A 89 -15.22 9.88 2.17
C SER A 89 -16.73 10.11 2.24
N ASP A 90 -17.49 9.27 1.52
CA ASP A 90 -18.95 9.34 1.47
C ASP A 90 -19.55 9.13 2.86
N SER A 91 -19.02 8.18 3.66
CA SER A 91 -19.47 7.93 5.03
C SER A 91 -19.21 9.13 5.95
N GLN A 92 -18.02 9.74 5.88
CA GLN A 92 -17.70 10.94 6.65
C GLN A 92 -18.65 12.09 6.30
N TYR A 93 -18.93 12.29 5.01
CA TYR A 93 -19.84 13.33 4.56
C TYR A 93 -21.29 13.09 5.01
N GLN A 94 -21.79 11.85 5.00
CA GLN A 94 -23.12 11.55 5.55
C GLN A 94 -23.22 11.89 7.04
N ILE A 95 -22.21 11.54 7.83
CA ILE A 95 -22.17 11.88 9.27
C ILE A 95 -22.18 13.41 9.44
N TYR A 96 -21.34 14.12 8.69
CA TYR A 96 -21.28 15.58 8.72
C TYR A 96 -22.60 16.26 8.36
N LYS A 97 -23.33 15.70 7.39
CA LYS A 97 -24.67 16.15 7.01
C LYS A 97 -25.69 15.91 8.13
N MET A 98 -25.70 14.72 8.74
CA MET A 98 -26.65 14.37 9.80
C MET A 98 -26.51 15.27 11.02
N ILE A 99 -25.28 15.56 11.44
CA ILE A 99 -24.98 16.43 12.59
C ILE A 99 -25.50 17.85 12.40
N ARG A 100 -25.45 18.36 11.17
CA ARG A 100 -25.94 19.70 10.84
C ARG A 100 -27.46 19.77 10.69
N GLN A 101 -28.14 18.64 10.51
CA GLN A 101 -29.59 18.58 10.28
C GLN A 101 -30.37 18.29 11.56
N ASP A 102 -29.86 17.43 12.43
CA ASP A 102 -30.54 17.00 13.65
C ASP A 102 -29.72 17.35 14.89
N GLU A 103 -30.11 18.45 15.54
CA GLU A 103 -29.46 18.95 16.76
C GLU A 103 -29.66 18.00 17.94
N ARG A 104 -30.83 17.34 18.05
CA ARG A 104 -31.12 16.43 19.18
C ARG A 104 -30.26 15.19 19.11
N PHE A 105 -30.16 14.61 17.92
CA PHE A 105 -29.26 13.49 17.67
C PHE A 105 -27.81 13.85 18.00
N TYR A 106 -27.38 15.07 17.66
CA TYR A 106 -26.02 15.52 17.96
C TYR A 106 -25.77 15.73 19.46
N GLU A 107 -26.71 16.33 20.19
CA GLU A 107 -26.62 16.50 21.65
C GLU A 107 -26.54 15.15 22.37
N GLU A 108 -27.37 14.18 21.98
CA GLU A 108 -27.32 12.81 22.53
C GLU A 108 -25.98 12.13 22.21
N LEU A 109 -25.48 12.30 20.99
CA LEU A 109 -24.17 11.78 20.60
C LEU A 109 -23.04 12.42 21.42
N LEU A 110 -23.05 13.74 21.58
CA LEU A 110 -22.06 14.47 22.39
C LEU A 110 -22.07 14.00 23.85
N LYS A 111 -23.25 13.74 24.41
CA LYS A 111 -23.41 13.20 25.77
C LYS A 111 -22.69 11.87 25.91
N ASN A 112 -22.98 10.93 25.01
CA ASN A 112 -22.38 9.60 25.03
C ASN A 112 -20.86 9.64 24.81
N LEU A 113 -20.39 10.55 23.95
CA LEU A 113 -18.95 10.78 23.74
C LEU A 113 -18.27 11.35 24.98
N MET A 114 -18.96 12.22 25.72
CA MET A 114 -18.45 12.82 26.94
C MET A 114 -18.36 11.79 28.06
N VAL A 115 -19.44 11.03 28.30
CA VAL A 115 -19.46 9.94 29.29
C VAL A 115 -18.33 8.93 29.00
N GLN A 116 -18.15 8.53 27.74
CA GLN A 116 -17.05 7.62 27.38
C GLN A 116 -15.67 8.23 27.64
N GLY A 117 -15.51 9.54 27.40
CA GLY A 117 -14.26 10.24 27.67
C GLY A 117 -13.95 10.35 29.15
N LEU A 118 -14.97 10.68 29.98
CA LEU A 118 -14.87 10.71 31.44
C LEU A 118 -14.46 9.37 32.03
N ILE A 119 -15.07 8.26 31.57
CA ILE A 119 -14.72 6.91 32.01
C ILE A 119 -13.26 6.56 31.65
N LYS A 120 -12.79 6.99 30.47
CA LYS A 120 -11.42 6.70 30.02
C LYS A 120 -10.36 7.54 30.73
N LEU A 121 -10.66 8.81 31.01
CA LEU A 121 -9.75 9.70 31.73
C LEU A 121 -9.70 9.36 33.21
N PHE A 122 -10.88 9.16 33.84
CA PHE A 122 -11.01 8.87 35.26
C PHE A 122 -10.24 9.87 36.16
N GLU A 123 -10.43 11.16 35.87
CA GLU A 123 -9.79 12.30 36.55
C GLU A 123 -10.85 13.23 37.14
N HIS A 124 -10.52 13.93 38.23
CA HIS A 124 -11.43 14.87 38.90
C HIS A 124 -11.62 16.17 38.10
N ASP A 125 -10.55 16.73 37.56
CA ASP A 125 -10.58 17.98 36.78
C ASP A 125 -10.36 17.67 35.30
N VAL A 126 -11.38 17.91 34.48
CA VAL A 126 -11.35 17.64 33.04
C VAL A 126 -11.63 18.89 32.23
N VAL A 127 -10.80 19.11 31.21
CA VAL A 127 -10.93 20.22 30.26
C VAL A 127 -11.44 19.69 28.92
N VAL A 128 -12.51 20.29 28.39
CA VAL A 128 -13.13 19.91 27.12
C VAL A 128 -12.82 20.96 26.05
N ARG A 129 -12.28 20.50 24.92
CA ARG A 129 -12.11 21.28 23.69
C ARG A 129 -13.09 20.77 22.64
N CYS A 130 -13.80 21.69 22.01
CA CYS A 130 -14.78 21.40 20.97
C CYS A 130 -14.66 22.40 19.83
N LEU A 131 -15.48 22.21 18.79
CA LEU A 131 -15.64 23.21 17.73
C LEU A 131 -16.32 24.45 18.28
N HIS A 132 -15.97 25.63 17.77
CA HIS A 132 -16.54 26.90 18.24
C HIS A 132 -18.09 26.95 18.13
N ARG A 133 -18.66 26.32 17.09
CA ARG A 133 -20.12 26.24 16.90
C ARG A 133 -20.80 25.31 17.91
N ASP A 134 -20.06 24.33 18.45
CA ASP A 134 -20.61 23.25 19.28
C ASP A 134 -20.58 23.60 20.78
N ILE A 135 -19.96 24.72 21.18
CA ILE A 135 -19.85 25.17 22.58
C ILE A 135 -21.21 25.21 23.28
N ARG A 136 -22.26 25.67 22.57
CA ARG A 136 -23.62 25.74 23.13
C ARG A 136 -24.18 24.36 23.44
N HIS A 137 -24.06 23.42 22.50
CA HIS A 137 -24.54 22.05 22.68
C HIS A 137 -23.74 21.33 23.77
N VAL A 138 -22.42 21.52 23.82
CA VAL A 138 -21.57 20.95 24.86
C VAL A 138 -22.00 21.44 26.24
N ARG A 139 -22.24 22.74 26.42
CA ARG A 139 -22.70 23.28 27.71
C ARG A 139 -24.04 22.72 28.18
N ASN A 140 -24.98 22.51 27.27
CA ASN A 140 -26.28 21.91 27.62
C ASN A 140 -26.15 20.45 28.09
N VAL A 141 -25.13 19.75 27.60
CA VAL A 141 -24.97 18.30 27.78
C VAL A 141 -24.08 17.94 28.98
N ILE A 142 -23.29 18.89 29.51
CA ILE A 142 -22.35 18.63 30.61
C ILE A 142 -23.05 18.05 31.84
N ASP A 143 -24.14 18.67 32.30
CA ASP A 143 -24.84 18.24 33.52
C ASP A 143 -25.42 16.83 33.37
N ASP A 144 -26.04 16.55 32.22
CA ASP A 144 -26.58 15.23 31.90
C ASP A 144 -25.48 14.17 31.83
N ALA A 145 -24.32 14.51 31.24
CA ALA A 145 -23.18 13.61 31.14
C ALA A 145 -22.54 13.32 32.51
N ILE A 146 -22.45 14.31 33.41
CA ILE A 146 -21.96 14.12 34.78
C ILE A 146 -22.90 13.19 35.55
N SER A 147 -24.22 13.41 35.46
CA SER A 147 -25.21 12.55 36.12
C SER A 147 -25.11 11.10 35.63
N GLU A 148 -25.06 10.89 34.31
CA GLU A 148 -24.96 9.55 33.73
C GLU A 148 -23.63 8.86 34.09
N PHE A 149 -22.52 9.61 34.10
CA PHE A 149 -21.23 9.11 34.53
C PHE A 149 -21.24 8.66 36.00
N GLN A 150 -21.78 9.48 36.91
CA GLN A 150 -21.91 9.14 38.33
C GLN A 150 -22.79 7.91 38.54
N ASP A 151 -23.89 7.78 37.78
CA ASP A 151 -24.79 6.63 37.86
C ASP A 151 -24.10 5.34 37.39
N ILE A 152 -23.27 5.40 36.36
CA ILE A 152 -22.48 4.26 35.89
C ILE A 152 -21.43 3.87 36.95
N LEU A 153 -20.70 4.85 37.51
CA LEU A 153 -19.69 4.57 38.53
C LEU A 153 -20.28 3.99 39.81
N ARG A 154 -21.42 4.50 40.28
CA ARG A 154 -22.10 3.98 41.48
C ARG A 154 -22.48 2.50 41.32
N LYS A 155 -22.94 2.11 40.12
CA LYS A 155 -23.31 0.73 39.81
C LYS A 155 -22.11 -0.21 39.78
N GLU A 156 -21.00 0.22 39.19
CA GLU A 156 -19.84 -0.65 38.94
C GLU A 156 -18.81 -0.66 40.09
N LEU A 157 -18.71 0.41 40.88
CA LEU A 157 -17.68 0.59 41.93
C LEU A 157 -18.23 0.61 43.36
N ASN A 158 -19.37 -0.04 43.61
CA ASN A 158 -19.95 -0.22 44.94
C ASN A 158 -20.11 1.09 45.76
N GLY A 159 -20.60 2.15 45.12
CA GLY A 159 -20.94 3.41 45.80
C GLY A 159 -19.78 4.38 46.03
N LEU A 160 -18.68 4.24 45.27
CA LEU A 160 -17.61 5.24 45.28
C LEU A 160 -18.13 6.58 44.74
N GLU A 161 -18.07 7.63 45.56
CA GLU A 161 -18.40 8.99 45.14
C GLU A 161 -17.20 9.59 44.42
N PHE A 162 -17.39 9.94 43.16
CA PHE A 162 -16.36 10.57 42.34
C PHE A 162 -16.90 11.90 41.82
N GLU A 163 -16.38 12.99 42.37
CA GLU A 163 -16.71 14.35 41.96
C GLU A 163 -15.88 14.73 40.74
N VAL A 164 -16.55 15.24 39.71
CA VAL A 164 -15.92 15.68 38.46
C VAL A 164 -16.28 17.12 38.20
N SER A 165 -15.25 17.93 37.98
CA SER A 165 -15.37 19.29 37.45
C SER A 165 -15.01 19.28 35.96
N ILE A 166 -15.91 19.80 35.13
CA ILE A 166 -15.72 19.91 33.68
C ILE A 166 -15.62 21.39 33.31
N GLU A 167 -14.48 21.79 32.74
CA GLU A 167 -14.24 23.14 32.22
C GLU A 167 -14.18 23.11 30.68
N VAL A 168 -14.87 24.03 30.02
CA VAL A 168 -14.80 24.18 28.56
C VAL A 168 -13.73 25.20 28.21
N ASP A 169 -12.72 24.80 27.45
CA ASP A 169 -11.63 25.67 27.00
C ASP A 169 -12.07 26.47 25.76
N GLU A 170 -12.48 27.71 25.99
CA GLU A 170 -12.92 28.65 24.95
C GLU A 170 -11.74 29.33 24.22
N GLU A 171 -10.53 29.31 24.79
CA GLU A 171 -9.35 29.91 24.18
C GLU A 171 -8.73 29.00 23.12
N LYS A 172 -8.79 27.67 23.32
CA LYS A 172 -8.23 26.67 22.39
C LYS A 172 -9.32 25.77 21.81
N CYS A 173 -10.18 26.35 21.00
CA CYS A 173 -11.17 25.61 20.21
C CYS A 173 -10.53 24.83 19.05
N LEU A 174 -11.23 23.80 18.58
CA LEU A 174 -10.86 23.05 17.38
C LEU A 174 -11.35 23.78 16.12
N ASP A 175 -10.51 23.82 15.09
CA ASP A 175 -10.83 24.37 13.78
C ASP A 175 -11.81 23.47 13.04
N GLU A 176 -12.79 24.09 12.37
CA GLU A 176 -13.76 23.35 11.58
C GLU A 176 -13.13 22.79 10.29
N ARG A 177 -13.30 21.48 10.11
CA ARG A 177 -13.01 20.80 8.85
C ARG A 177 -14.30 20.63 8.05
N ALA A 178 -14.45 21.40 6.98
CA ALA A 178 -15.54 21.21 6.03
C ALA A 178 -15.28 19.98 5.16
N LEU A 179 -16.29 19.11 5.03
CA LEU A 179 -16.28 17.98 4.11
C LEU A 179 -17.05 18.32 2.84
N ILE A 180 -16.52 17.87 1.70
CA ILE A 180 -17.10 18.09 0.38
C ILE A 180 -17.97 16.87 0.01
N ASP A 181 -19.11 17.13 -0.63
CA ASP A 181 -19.94 16.07 -1.19
C ASP A 181 -19.27 15.44 -2.41
N ASN A 182 -18.77 14.21 -2.25
CA ASN A 182 -18.20 13.42 -3.35
C ASN A 182 -19.17 12.34 -3.86
N SER A 183 -20.44 12.35 -3.44
CA SER A 183 -21.40 11.30 -3.77
C SER A 183 -21.64 11.15 -5.28
N ILE A 184 -21.59 12.27 -6.02
CA ILE A 184 -21.81 12.33 -7.47
C ILE A 184 -20.58 11.86 -8.26
N LYS A 185 -19.38 11.91 -7.68
CA LYS A 185 -18.14 11.50 -8.37
C LYS A 185 -18.13 10.00 -8.56
N SER A 186 -17.67 9.53 -9.72
CA SER A 186 -17.43 8.10 -9.93
C SER A 186 -16.18 7.64 -9.16
N VAL A 187 -16.04 6.32 -8.95
CA VAL A 187 -14.82 5.76 -8.33
C VAL A 187 -13.57 6.05 -9.15
N GLN A 188 -13.70 6.16 -10.47
CA GLN A 188 -12.56 6.38 -11.37
C GLN A 188 -12.08 7.84 -11.34
N ASP A 189 -13.01 8.77 -11.16
CA ASP A 189 -12.73 10.21 -11.07
C ASP A 189 -12.31 10.64 -9.66
N TYR A 190 -12.54 9.78 -8.68
CA TYR A 190 -12.15 10.01 -7.30
C TYR A 190 -10.63 9.80 -7.12
N SER A 191 -9.90 10.91 -7.00
CA SER A 191 -8.44 10.88 -6.87
C SER A 191 -7.99 10.64 -5.43
N ILE A 192 -7.01 9.75 -5.26
CA ILE A 192 -6.37 9.48 -3.96
C ILE A 192 -5.69 10.75 -3.39
N GLN A 193 -5.30 11.71 -4.23
CA GLN A 193 -4.72 12.96 -3.74
C GLN A 193 -5.70 13.82 -2.94
N GLU A 194 -7.01 13.79 -3.28
CA GLU A 194 -8.05 14.43 -2.48
C GLU A 194 -8.26 13.68 -1.15
N SER A 195 -8.10 12.35 -1.16
CA SER A 195 -8.25 11.51 0.03
C SER A 195 -7.15 11.62 1.08
N ALA A 196 -5.96 12.10 0.70
CA ALA A 196 -4.90 12.38 1.68
C ALA A 196 -5.30 13.50 2.66
N SER A 197 -6.29 14.32 2.26
CA SER A 197 -6.91 15.32 3.14
C SER A 197 -8.02 14.74 4.01
N GLU A 198 -8.44 13.48 3.79
CA GLU A 198 -9.59 12.88 4.47
C GLU A 198 -9.24 12.19 5.78
N VAL A 199 -8.04 11.60 5.84
CA VAL A 199 -7.46 11.03 7.05
C VAL A 199 -6.56 12.10 7.67
N ILE A 200 -6.91 12.58 8.86
CA ILE A 200 -6.09 13.58 9.54
C ILE A 200 -4.80 12.91 10.03
N SER A 201 -3.66 13.58 9.79
CA SER A 201 -2.38 13.11 10.30
C SER A 201 -2.38 13.15 11.84
N LYS A 202 -1.71 12.19 12.49
CA LYS A 202 -1.69 12.09 13.97
C LYS A 202 -1.29 13.39 14.68
N THR A 203 -0.51 14.24 14.02
CA THR A 203 -0.02 15.55 14.51
C THR A 203 -1.06 16.66 14.41
N GLU A 204 -2.08 16.52 13.53
CA GLU A 204 -3.12 17.52 13.27
C GLU A 204 -4.49 17.15 13.85
N ASN A 205 -4.66 15.92 14.37
CA ASN A 205 -5.90 15.45 15.00
C ASN A 205 -6.36 16.32 16.19
N ASP A 206 -5.46 17.11 16.76
CA ASP A 206 -5.75 18.00 17.91
C ASP A 206 -6.09 19.43 17.50
N LYS A 207 -6.13 19.70 16.19
CA LYS A 207 -6.36 21.04 15.65
C LYS A 207 -7.64 21.14 14.84
N LYS A 208 -7.96 20.11 14.05
CA LYS A 208 -9.10 20.13 13.12
C LYS A 208 -10.02 18.95 13.36
N CYS A 209 -11.32 19.18 13.32
CA CYS A 209 -12.32 18.12 13.22
C CYS A 209 -13.61 18.60 12.55
N PHE A 210 -14.45 17.67 12.11
CA PHE A 210 -15.79 17.98 11.60
C PHE A 210 -16.88 17.87 12.67
N GLY A 211 -16.54 17.38 13.87
CA GLY A 211 -17.41 17.34 15.05
C GLY A 211 -16.85 16.47 16.18
N GLY A 212 -17.59 16.41 17.28
CA GLY A 212 -17.21 15.70 18.51
C GLY A 212 -16.36 16.54 19.46
N ILE A 213 -15.72 15.87 20.42
CA ILE A 213 -15.02 16.53 21.53
C ILE A 213 -13.64 15.92 21.78
N LEU A 214 -12.74 16.72 22.31
CA LEU A 214 -11.44 16.31 22.81
C LEU A 214 -11.39 16.66 24.30
N MET A 215 -11.07 15.68 25.13
CA MET A 215 -11.05 15.84 26.59
C MET A 215 -9.61 15.67 27.06
N THR A 216 -9.15 16.55 27.96
CA THR A 216 -7.83 16.45 28.58
C THR A 216 -7.94 16.55 30.09
N ASN A 217 -6.96 16.02 30.81
CA ASN A 217 -6.80 16.42 32.21
C ASN A 217 -6.36 17.90 32.30
N LYS A 218 -6.45 18.48 33.49
CA LYS A 218 -6.04 19.88 33.77
C LYS A 218 -4.60 20.21 33.35
N ASP A 219 -3.70 19.25 33.50
CA ASP A 219 -2.29 19.39 33.12
C ASP A 219 -2.04 19.26 31.61
N GLY A 220 -3.05 18.80 30.84
CA GLY A 220 -2.94 18.54 29.40
C GLY A 220 -2.04 17.36 29.02
N LEU A 221 -1.66 16.51 29.98
CA LEU A 221 -0.80 15.34 29.79
C LEU A 221 -1.56 14.13 29.21
N ILE A 222 -2.80 13.92 29.68
CA ILE A 222 -3.65 12.81 29.24
C ILE A 222 -4.72 13.39 28.33
N VAL A 223 -4.81 12.87 27.10
CA VAL A 223 -5.72 13.36 26.06
C VAL A 223 -6.59 12.22 25.56
N CYS A 224 -7.90 12.36 25.72
CA CYS A 224 -8.91 11.49 25.14
C CYS A 224 -9.52 12.15 23.89
N LYS A 225 -9.16 11.64 22.71
CA LYS A 225 -9.64 12.15 21.42
C LYS A 225 -10.93 11.41 21.03
N ASN A 226 -12.08 12.03 21.32
CA ASN A 226 -13.41 11.54 20.91
C ASN A 226 -14.02 12.39 19.78
N THR A 227 -13.17 13.02 18.97
CA THR A 227 -13.57 13.67 17.72
C THR A 227 -14.10 12.64 16.73
N LEU A 228 -15.07 13.03 15.91
CA LEU A 228 -15.68 12.12 14.96
C LEU A 228 -14.72 11.64 13.88
N ASP A 229 -13.77 12.46 13.44
CA ASP A 229 -12.71 12.06 12.51
C ASP A 229 -11.96 10.80 12.99
N VAL A 230 -11.48 10.83 14.24
CA VAL A 230 -10.75 9.71 14.86
C VAL A 230 -11.64 8.48 15.02
N ARG A 231 -12.90 8.67 15.43
CA ARG A 231 -13.83 7.55 15.61
C ARG A 231 -14.22 6.89 14.30
N THR A 232 -14.48 7.68 13.26
CA THR A 232 -14.85 7.18 11.94
C THR A 232 -13.66 6.44 11.32
N ASP A 233 -12.44 6.96 11.44
CA ASP A 233 -11.24 6.24 10.99
C ASP A 233 -11.08 4.91 11.76
N GLN A 234 -11.11 4.93 13.09
CA GLN A 234 -10.99 3.71 13.90
C GLN A 234 -12.04 2.66 13.53
N THR A 235 -13.31 3.06 13.45
CA THR A 235 -14.42 2.16 13.10
C THR A 235 -14.27 1.63 11.66
N PHE A 236 -13.78 2.45 10.74
CA PHE A 236 -13.51 2.04 9.38
C PHE A 236 -12.39 1.00 9.33
N GLN A 237 -11.26 1.22 10.01
CA GLN A 237 -10.15 0.27 10.10
C GLN A 237 -10.61 -1.08 10.67
N ASP A 238 -11.38 -1.06 11.75
CA ASP A 238 -11.90 -2.28 12.40
C ASP A 238 -12.89 -3.03 11.47
N SER A 239 -13.66 -2.28 10.67
CA SER A 239 -14.63 -2.84 9.72
C SER A 239 -14.03 -3.21 8.36
N LEU A 240 -12.78 -2.82 8.06
CA LEU A 240 -12.13 -3.07 6.77
C LEU A 240 -12.20 -4.53 6.31
N PRO A 241 -11.94 -5.55 7.15
CA PRO A 241 -12.00 -6.94 6.72
C PRO A 241 -13.41 -7.34 6.25
N ILE A 242 -14.43 -6.87 6.98
CA ILE A 242 -15.84 -7.14 6.66
C ILE A 242 -16.19 -6.46 5.35
N ILE A 243 -15.95 -5.13 5.24
CA ILE A 243 -16.27 -4.34 4.05
C ILE A 243 -15.58 -4.94 2.80
N ARG A 244 -14.30 -5.29 2.89
CA ARG A 244 -13.56 -5.91 1.77
C ARG A 244 -14.16 -7.25 1.36
N SER A 245 -14.51 -8.10 2.33
CA SER A 245 -15.10 -9.41 2.05
C SER A 245 -16.49 -9.30 1.41
N THR A 246 -17.29 -8.30 1.82
CA THR A 246 -18.62 -8.06 1.28
C THR A 246 -18.57 -7.48 -0.13
N LEU A 247 -17.67 -6.55 -0.41
CA LEU A 247 -17.61 -5.86 -1.71
C LEU A 247 -16.87 -6.66 -2.78
N PHE A 248 -15.75 -7.30 -2.42
CA PHE A 248 -14.86 -7.92 -3.40
C PHE A 248 -14.88 -9.46 -3.34
N GLY A 249 -15.64 -10.04 -2.43
CA GLY A 249 -15.64 -11.48 -2.17
C GLY A 249 -14.38 -11.94 -1.41
N LYS A 250 -14.30 -13.25 -1.17
CA LYS A 250 -13.07 -13.91 -0.72
C LYS A 250 -12.13 -14.17 -1.90
#